data_AF-A0A838NL91-F1
#
_entry.id   AF-A0A838NL91-F1
#
_cell.length_a   1.000
_cell.length_b   1.000
_cell.length_c   1.000
_cell.angle_alpha   90.00
_cell.angle_beta   90.00
_cell.angle_gamma   90.00
#
_symmetry.space_group_name_H-M   'P 1'
#
loop_
_entity.id
_entity.type
_entity.pdbx_description
1 polymer ?
#
loop_
_entity_poly.entity_id
_entity_poly.type
_entity_poly.pdbx_seq_one_letter_code
_entity_poly.pdbx_strand_id
1 'polypeptide(L)'
;MHVKKVRVVQDALDANATIAQANRADFDRAGVAVVNLMSAPGSGKTSLLEKALHHLDAIEVGVLEGDVQGSFDADRLARLHVTVT
;
A
#
# COMPACT_ATOMS: atom_id res chain seq x y z
N MET A 1 -1.32 -26.17 26.64
CA MET A 1 -1.32 -24.82 26.03
C MET A 1 -2.75 -24.30 26.02
N HIS A 2 -3.02 -23.17 26.67
CA HIS A 2 -4.36 -22.57 26.69
C HIS A 2 -4.47 -21.55 25.56
N VAL A 3 -5.32 -21.83 24.57
CA VAL A 3 -5.64 -20.88 23.51
C VAL A 3 -6.72 -19.92 24.04
N LYS A 4 -6.35 -18.68 24.35
CA LYS A 4 -7.32 -17.60 24.58
C LYS A 4 -7.82 -17.10 23.22
N LYS A 5 -9.11 -17.27 22.93
CA LYS A 5 -9.76 -16.56 21.81
C LYS A 5 -9.94 -15.09 22.20
N VAL A 6 -9.18 -14.22 21.54
CA VAL A 6 -9.16 -12.77 21.77
C VAL A 6 -10.21 -12.13 20.87
N ARG A 7 -11.29 -11.63 21.46
CA ARG A 7 -12.42 -10.97 20.77
C ARG A 7 -11.99 -9.74 19.96
N VAL A 8 -10.95 -9.04 20.44
CA VAL A 8 -10.36 -7.83 19.83
C VAL A 8 -9.88 -8.02 18.39
N VAL A 9 -9.33 -9.20 18.04
CA VAL A 9 -8.78 -9.43 16.69
C VAL A 9 -9.90 -9.47 15.65
N GLN A 10 -11.06 -10.02 16.01
CA GLN A 10 -12.19 -10.16 15.09
C GLN A 10 -12.84 -8.78 14.84
N ASP A 11 -13.08 -8.02 15.92
CA ASP A 11 -13.67 -6.68 15.82
C ASP A 11 -12.77 -5.71 15.02
N ALA A 12 -11.44 -5.82 15.16
CA ALA A 12 -10.49 -5.00 14.42
C ALA A 12 -10.49 -5.33 12.91
N LEU A 13 -10.64 -6.60 12.53
CA LEU A 13 -10.73 -7.02 11.14
C LEU A 13 -12.04 -6.54 10.49
N ASP A 14 -13.14 -6.59 11.22
CA ASP A 14 -14.45 -6.10 10.75
C ASP A 14 -14.44 -4.56 10.54
N ALA A 15 -13.83 -3.83 11.47
CA ALA A 15 -13.60 -2.40 11.33
C ALA A 15 -12.71 -2.07 10.11
N ASN A 16 -11.62 -2.83 9.91
CA ASN A 16 -10.75 -2.67 8.75
C ASN A 16 -11.48 -2.98 7.42
N ALA A 17 -12.33 -4.00 7.39
CA ALA A 17 -13.12 -4.32 6.21
C ALA A 17 -14.09 -3.19 5.84
N THR A 18 -14.71 -2.58 6.85
CA THR A 18 -15.59 -1.41 6.68
C THR A 18 -14.83 -0.23 6.09
N ILE A 19 -13.67 0.10 6.64
CA ILE A 19 -12.81 1.19 6.13
C ILE A 19 -12.33 0.88 4.70
N ALA A 20 -11.90 -0.35 4.43
CA ALA A 20 -11.45 -0.75 3.10
C ALA A 20 -12.56 -0.63 2.05
N GLN A 21 -13.82 -0.86 2.42
CA GLN A 21 -14.97 -0.66 1.53
C GLN A 21 -15.23 0.82 1.26
N ALA A 22 -15.13 1.68 2.28
CA ALA A 22 -15.23 3.12 2.11
C ALA A 22 -14.12 3.65 1.16
N ASN A 23 -12.87 3.23 1.38
CA ASN A 23 -11.74 3.61 0.53
C ASN A 23 -11.96 3.21 -0.93
N ARG A 24 -12.45 1.98 -1.18
CA ARG A 24 -12.79 1.55 -2.55
C ARG A 24 -13.82 2.45 -3.20
N ALA A 25 -14.91 2.76 -2.50
CA ALA A 25 -15.93 3.66 -3.05
C ALA A 25 -15.38 5.06 -3.34
N ASP A 26 -14.48 5.57 -2.51
CA ASP A 26 -13.82 6.85 -2.73
C ASP A 26 -12.89 6.82 -3.95
N PHE A 27 -12.09 5.74 -4.11
CA PHE A 27 -11.23 5.54 -5.28
C PHE A 27 -12.02 5.37 -6.58
N ASP A 28 -13.10 4.59 -6.55
CA ASP A 28 -14.00 4.40 -7.69
C ASP A 28 -14.63 5.73 -8.11
N ARG A 29 -15.08 6.53 -7.13
CA ARG A 29 -15.64 7.87 -7.39
C ARG A 29 -14.60 8.84 -7.96
N ALA A 30 -13.35 8.73 -7.54
CA ALA A 30 -12.25 9.52 -8.09
C ALA A 30 -11.73 8.99 -9.44
N GLY A 31 -12.19 7.80 -9.89
CA GLY A 31 -11.76 7.20 -11.15
C GLY A 31 -10.30 6.74 -11.14
N VAL A 32 -9.74 6.44 -9.97
CA VAL A 32 -8.33 6.03 -9.82
C VAL A 32 -8.22 4.52 -9.62
N ALA A 33 -7.28 3.89 -10.32
CA ALA A 33 -6.93 2.50 -10.09
C ALA A 33 -5.89 2.39 -8.97
N VAL A 34 -6.16 1.57 -7.96
CA VAL A 34 -5.28 1.41 -6.78
C VAL A 34 -4.85 -0.04 -6.65
N VAL A 35 -3.55 -0.25 -6.41
CA VAL A 35 -2.95 -1.58 -6.22
C VAL A 35 -2.28 -1.64 -4.85
N ASN A 36 -2.70 -2.59 -4.01
CA ASN A 36 -2.02 -2.90 -2.75
C ASN A 36 -0.98 -4.00 -2.97
N LEU A 37 0.31 -3.65 -2.87
CA LEU A 37 1.42 -4.58 -3.03
C LEU A 37 1.96 -5.03 -1.67
N MET A 38 1.52 -6.21 -1.22
CA MET A 38 2.01 -6.84 0.00
C MET A 38 3.09 -7.89 -0.32
N SER A 39 4.14 -7.93 0.49
CA SER A 39 5.26 -8.85 0.28
C SER A 39 6.02 -9.11 1.57
N ALA A 40 6.73 -10.24 1.65
CA ALA A 40 7.66 -10.47 2.77
C ALA A 40 8.80 -9.43 2.77
N PRO A 41 9.37 -9.09 3.94
CA PRO A 41 10.55 -8.23 4.02
C PRO A 41 11.69 -8.75 3.13
N GLY A 42 12.36 -7.85 2.40
CA GLY A 42 13.50 -8.20 1.53
C GLY A 42 13.14 -8.95 0.22
N SER A 43 11.85 -9.18 -0.07
CA SER A 43 11.41 -9.87 -1.30
C SER A 43 11.55 -9.06 -2.59
N GLY A 44 11.97 -7.79 -2.49
CA GLY A 44 12.22 -6.93 -3.65
C GLY A 44 11.05 -6.07 -4.11
N LYS A 45 10.02 -5.84 -3.26
CA LYS A 45 8.90 -4.91 -3.52
C LYS A 45 9.36 -3.59 -4.16
N THR A 46 10.35 -2.95 -3.55
CA THR A 46 10.84 -1.64 -4.00
C THR A 46 11.49 -1.73 -5.38
N SER A 47 12.32 -2.74 -5.62
CA SER A 47 12.95 -2.95 -6.93
C SER A 47 11.94 -3.29 -8.03
N LEU A 48 10.83 -3.96 -7.68
CA LEU A 48 9.73 -4.19 -8.61
C LEU A 48 9.01 -2.87 -8.94
N LEU A 49 8.70 -2.06 -7.92
CA LEU A 49 8.05 -0.76 -8.11
C LEU A 49 8.91 0.17 -8.97
N GLU A 50 10.22 0.27 -8.70
CA GLU A 50 11.12 1.11 -9.52
C GLU A 50 11.06 0.73 -11.00
N LYS A 51 11.16 -0.56 -11.32
CA LYS A 51 11.08 -1.04 -12.71
C LYS A 51 9.70 -0.83 -13.33
N ALA A 52 8.64 -1.08 -12.57
CA ALA A 52 7.28 -0.91 -13.05
C ALA A 52 6.98 0.55 -13.38
N LEU A 53 7.39 1.49 -12.51
CA LEU A 53 7.16 2.93 -12.70
C LEU A 53 7.80 3.46 -13.99
N HIS A 54 9.00 2.98 -14.36
CA HIS A 54 9.63 3.31 -15.65
C HIS A 54 8.85 2.86 -16.89
N HIS A 55 7.87 1.97 -16.74
CA HIS A 55 7.02 1.51 -17.84
C HIS A 55 5.64 2.18 -17.82
N LEU A 56 5.36 3.05 -16.86
CA LEU A 56 4.07 3.69 -16.63
C LEU A 56 4.07 5.19 -16.98
N ASP A 57 5.06 5.69 -17.72
CA ASP A 57 5.21 7.12 -18.09
C ASP A 57 3.97 7.74 -18.78
N ALA A 58 3.07 6.92 -19.33
CA ALA A 58 1.84 7.37 -19.98
C ALA A 58 0.67 7.64 -19.02
N ILE A 59 0.83 7.36 -17.72
CA ILE A 59 -0.19 7.58 -16.68
C ILE A 59 0.40 8.30 -15.47
N GLU A 60 -0.41 9.10 -14.79
CA GLU A 60 -0.01 9.70 -13.52
C GLU A 60 -0.03 8.65 -12.42
N VAL A 61 1.09 8.49 -11.70
CA VAL A 61 1.24 7.50 -10.63
C VAL A 61 1.66 8.17 -9.33
N GLY A 62 0.96 7.81 -8.25
CA GLY A 62 1.36 8.09 -6.87
C GLY A 62 1.63 6.79 -6.11
N VAL A 63 2.52 6.84 -5.13
CA VAL A 63 2.82 5.73 -4.23
C VAL A 63 2.50 6.13 -2.80
N LEU A 64 1.75 5.29 -2.09
CA LEU A 64 1.53 5.40 -0.65
C LEU A 64 2.46 4.42 0.06
N GLU A 65 3.41 4.92 0.85
CA GLU A 65 4.32 4.07 1.62
C GLU A 65 3.84 3.91 3.06
N GLY A 66 3.74 2.66 3.51
CA GLY A 66 3.27 2.31 4.86
C GLY A 66 4.33 1.66 5.73
N ASP A 67 5.62 1.92 5.51
CA ASP A 67 6.69 1.35 6.34
C ASP A 67 6.97 2.25 7.56
N VAL A 68 7.11 1.61 8.72
CA VAL A 68 7.45 2.28 9.98
C VAL A 68 8.97 2.43 10.11
N GLN A 69 9.76 1.67 9.34
CA GLN A 69 11.23 1.72 9.35
C GLN A 69 11.82 2.60 8.25
N GLY A 70 11.75 3.91 8.45
CA GLY A 70 12.57 4.89 7.75
C GLY A 70 12.11 5.23 6.33
N SER A 71 12.56 6.38 5.82
CA SER A 71 12.15 6.95 4.52
C SER A 71 12.85 6.33 3.31
N PHE A 72 13.60 5.23 3.47
CA PHE A 72 14.53 4.78 2.43
C PHE A 72 13.82 4.32 1.15
N ASP A 73 12.67 3.67 1.29
CA ASP A 73 11.84 3.24 0.17
C ASP A 73 11.18 4.46 -0.51
N ALA A 74 10.61 5.39 0.25
CA ALA A 74 10.09 6.65 -0.27
C ALA A 74 11.15 7.49 -1.00
N ASP A 75 12.33 7.65 -0.43
CA ASP A 75 13.44 8.43 -1.02
C ASP A 75 13.94 7.82 -2.33
N ARG A 76 13.88 6.50 -2.46
CA ARG A 76 14.22 5.80 -3.71
C ARG A 76 13.16 6.03 -4.77
N LEU A 77 11.88 5.91 -4.41
CA LEU A 77 10.77 6.08 -5.34
C LEU A 77 10.58 7.54 -5.76
N ALA A 78 10.77 8.51 -4.86
CA ALA A 78 10.66 9.94 -5.16
C ALA A 78 11.66 10.39 -6.25
N ARG A 79 12.81 9.73 -6.38
CA ARG A 79 13.78 9.98 -7.47
C ARG A 79 13.24 9.64 -8.86
N LEU A 80 12.16 8.88 -8.93
CA LEU A 80 11.48 8.51 -10.17
C LEU A 80 10.39 9.51 -10.56
N HIS A 81 10.37 10.70 -9.94
CA HIS A 81 9.40 11.76 -10.21
C HIS A 81 7.93 11.36 -9.94
N VAL A 82 7.72 10.35 -9.10
CA VAL A 82 6.39 9.99 -8.58
C VAL A 82 6.13 10.68 -7.25
N THR A 83 4.88 11.07 -7.00
CA THR A 83 4.48 11.57 -5.68
C THR A 83 4.47 10.40 -4.70
N VAL A 84 5.23 10.54 -3.61
CA VAL A 84 5.23 9.59 -2.50
C VAL A 84 4.69 10.27 -1.25
N THR A 85 3.79 9.61 -0.52
CA THR A 85 3.20 10.09 0.74
C THR A 85 3.21 8.99 1.78
#